data_AF-A0A4Q3VKS3-F1
#
_entry.id   AF-A0A4Q3VKS3-F1
#
_cell.length_a   1.000
_cell.length_b   1.000
_cell.length_c   1.000
_cell.angle_alpha   90.00
_cell.angle_beta   90.00
_cell.angle_gamma   90.00
#
_symmetry.space_group_name_H-M   'P 1'
#
loop_
_entity.id
_entity.type
_entity.pdbx_description
1 polymer ?
#
loop_
_entity_poly.entity_id
_entity_poly.type
_entity_poly.pdbx_seq_one_letter_code
_entity_poly.pdbx_strand_id
1 'polypeptide(L)'
;MGTTQRARMAAATRSSITATPRRVREDRRSIREVSGDPRSFGRERAPAHGRRRARPCQIGPKRRNTVGMRGFSTGKGRQRVSIGARRAENPHRKMSNLHQRLRRFKAFTLVELLIVIVILAVLAAIVIPKFADSSLRSKESSLKANLKQVRNAVELFKTDTGAYPGAMADLAATAAPTAGKDAAAAAKTIAVGDFRGPYLSSIPNDPVSGTAMTYSTTSGTVGQVKSSATGTATDGTTYASW
;
A
#
# COMPACT_ATOMS: atom_id res chain seq x y z
N MET A 1 -11.25 32.19 73.36
CA MET A 1 -11.09 30.93 74.13
C MET A 1 -11.65 29.81 73.27
N GLY A 2 -10.79 29.15 72.48
CA GLY A 2 -11.17 28.10 71.54
C GLY A 2 -10.21 26.93 71.72
N THR A 3 -10.77 25.76 71.93
CA THR A 3 -10.18 24.54 72.48
C THR A 3 -9.21 23.82 71.54
N THR A 4 -8.01 23.53 72.05
CA THR A 4 -7.02 22.65 71.43
C THR A 4 -7.34 21.20 71.78
N GLN A 5 -7.72 20.37 70.81
CA GLN A 5 -7.86 18.92 71.03
C GLN A 5 -6.83 18.16 70.19
N ARG A 6 -5.75 17.76 70.86
CA ARG A 6 -4.74 16.80 70.38
C ARG A 6 -5.38 15.41 70.26
N ALA A 7 -5.51 14.91 69.04
CA ALA A 7 -5.83 13.50 68.80
C ALA A 7 -4.54 12.66 68.86
N ARG A 8 -4.59 11.62 69.69
CA ARG A 8 -3.51 10.69 70.04
C ARG A 8 -3.22 9.70 68.90
N MET A 9 -1.92 9.39 68.80
CA MET A 9 -1.32 8.24 68.11
C MET A 9 -2.09 6.94 68.33
N ALA A 10 -2.39 6.25 67.23
CA ALA A 10 -2.63 4.81 67.20
C ALA A 10 -1.44 4.17 66.46
N ALA A 11 -0.59 3.49 67.22
CA ALA A 11 0.48 2.65 66.71
C ALA A 11 -0.07 1.24 66.43
N ALA A 12 0.00 0.78 65.18
CA ALA A 12 -0.30 -0.60 64.83
C ALA A 12 0.63 -1.07 63.69
N THR A 13 1.63 -1.85 64.09
CA THR A 13 2.00 -3.15 63.52
C THR A 13 2.25 -3.23 62.01
N ARG A 14 3.54 -3.23 61.61
CA ARG A 14 4.01 -4.05 60.48
C ARG A 14 5.36 -4.69 60.83
N SER A 15 5.33 -6.01 60.96
CA SER A 15 6.49 -6.89 61.16
C SER A 15 7.46 -6.79 59.98
N SER A 16 8.70 -6.43 60.29
CA SER A 16 9.83 -6.43 59.37
C SER A 16 10.34 -7.86 59.17
N ILE A 17 10.12 -8.43 57.99
CA ILE A 17 10.74 -9.69 57.56
C ILE A 17 12.09 -9.33 56.95
N THR A 18 13.15 -9.51 57.74
CA THR A 18 14.54 -9.43 57.30
C THR A 18 14.87 -10.70 56.52
N ALA A 19 14.90 -10.61 55.19
CA ALA A 19 15.34 -11.69 54.31
C ALA A 19 16.86 -11.61 54.12
N THR A 20 17.58 -12.61 54.63
CA THR A 20 19.02 -12.84 54.41
C THR A 20 19.28 -13.28 52.96
N PRO A 21 20.29 -12.74 52.25
CA PRO A 21 20.57 -13.18 50.89
C PRO A 21 21.25 -14.55 50.87
N ARG A 22 20.64 -15.48 50.14
CA ARG A 22 21.17 -16.83 49.85
C ARG A 22 22.26 -16.70 48.79
N ARG A 23 23.50 -17.08 49.14
CA ARG A 23 24.67 -17.16 48.23
C ARG A 23 24.30 -17.92 46.94
N VAL A 24 24.33 -17.22 45.81
CA VAL A 24 24.34 -17.84 44.48
C VAL A 24 25.76 -18.30 44.22
N ARG A 25 25.91 -19.61 43.97
CA ARG A 25 27.14 -20.30 43.63
C ARG A 25 27.46 -19.97 42.17
N GLU A 26 28.52 -19.19 41.94
CA GLU A 26 29.05 -18.92 40.60
C GLU A 26 29.60 -20.22 39.99
N ASP A 27 28.92 -20.76 38.99
CA ASP A 27 29.42 -21.86 38.17
C ASP A 27 30.33 -21.27 37.09
N ARG A 28 31.63 -21.15 37.39
CA ARG A 28 32.66 -20.74 36.43
C ARG A 28 32.90 -21.84 35.40
N ARG A 29 32.08 -21.88 34.35
CA ARG A 29 32.39 -22.64 33.14
C ARG A 29 33.19 -21.79 32.15
N SER A 30 34.51 -21.94 32.24
CA SER A 30 35.41 -22.21 31.10
C SER A 30 34.92 -21.72 29.73
N ILE A 31 35.22 -20.46 29.38
CA ILE A 31 35.25 -20.01 27.99
C ILE A 31 36.59 -20.47 27.42
N ARG A 32 36.57 -21.48 26.52
CA ARG A 32 37.72 -21.81 25.69
C ARG A 32 37.89 -20.69 24.67
N GLU A 33 39.04 -20.02 24.70
CA GLU A 33 39.52 -19.14 23.65
C GLU A 33 39.68 -19.94 22.35
N VAL A 34 38.93 -19.56 21.32
CA VAL A 34 39.20 -19.98 19.93
C VAL A 34 40.06 -18.89 19.33
N SER A 35 41.38 -19.09 19.41
CA SER A 35 42.36 -18.31 18.66
C SER A 35 42.25 -18.70 17.18
N GLY A 36 41.61 -17.84 16.39
CA GLY A 36 41.52 -17.94 14.93
C GLY A 36 42.61 -17.07 14.30
N ASP A 37 43.55 -17.73 13.63
CA ASP A 37 44.70 -17.15 12.95
C ASP A 37 44.27 -16.39 11.66
N PRO A 38 44.53 -15.07 11.52
CA PRO A 38 44.02 -14.30 10.38
C PRO A 38 45.09 -14.16 9.29
N ARG A 39 45.49 -15.26 8.63
CA ARG A 39 46.34 -15.20 7.42
C ARG A 39 46.03 -16.27 6.39
N SER A 40 45.00 -16.02 5.58
CA SER A 40 44.91 -16.63 4.25
C SER A 40 44.27 -15.64 3.29
N PHE A 41 45.14 -14.79 2.75
CA PHE A 41 44.93 -13.95 1.58
C PHE A 41 44.67 -14.84 0.35
N GLY A 42 43.40 -15.09 0.05
CA GLY A 42 42.96 -15.63 -1.24
C GLY A 42 42.56 -14.47 -2.17
N ARG A 43 43.49 -14.05 -3.04
CA ARG A 43 43.18 -13.19 -4.19
C ARG A 43 42.41 -14.01 -5.22
N GLU A 44 41.09 -13.87 -5.26
CA GLU A 44 40.28 -14.43 -6.33
C GLU A 44 39.84 -13.33 -7.31
N ARG A 45 40.07 -13.63 -8.60
CA ARG A 45 40.05 -12.69 -9.71
C ARG A 45 38.61 -12.33 -10.10
N ALA A 46 38.38 -11.04 -10.35
CA ALA A 46 37.14 -10.52 -10.90
C ALA A 46 36.85 -11.09 -12.31
N PRO A 47 35.64 -11.59 -12.60
CA PRO A 47 35.24 -11.92 -13.96
C PRO A 47 34.79 -10.66 -14.73
N ALA A 48 35.31 -10.53 -15.95
CA ALA A 48 35.01 -9.45 -16.88
C ALA A 48 33.55 -9.53 -17.37
N HIS A 49 32.70 -8.59 -16.96
CA HIS A 49 31.37 -8.44 -17.54
C HIS A 49 31.46 -7.76 -18.91
N GLY A 50 31.10 -8.52 -19.94
CA GLY A 50 31.01 -8.10 -21.34
C GLY A 50 30.02 -6.94 -21.53
N ARG A 51 30.49 -5.91 -22.22
CA ARG A 51 29.69 -4.76 -22.69
C ARG A 51 28.64 -5.23 -23.70
N ARG A 52 27.41 -5.50 -23.25
CA ARG A 52 26.24 -5.58 -24.15
C ARG A 52 25.74 -4.17 -24.44
N ARG A 53 25.93 -3.71 -25.67
CA ARG A 53 25.38 -2.45 -26.19
C ARG A 53 23.84 -2.54 -26.17
N ALA A 54 23.21 -1.72 -25.34
CA ALA A 54 21.77 -1.50 -25.39
C ALA A 54 21.43 -0.70 -26.66
N ARG A 55 20.52 -1.24 -27.48
CA ARG A 55 19.95 -0.54 -28.64
C ARG A 55 18.91 0.48 -28.13
N PRO A 56 18.94 1.75 -28.56
CA PRO A 56 17.87 2.67 -28.22
C PRO A 56 16.57 2.29 -28.95
N CYS A 57 15.50 2.16 -28.17
CA CYS A 57 14.12 2.01 -28.64
C CYS A 57 13.71 3.30 -29.36
N GLN A 58 13.43 3.23 -30.66
CA GLN A 58 12.90 4.35 -31.42
C GLN A 58 11.42 4.55 -31.08
N ILE A 59 11.12 5.67 -30.43
CA ILE A 59 9.77 6.17 -30.20
C ILE A 59 9.28 6.79 -31.52
N GLY A 60 8.31 6.14 -32.16
CA GLY A 60 7.66 6.66 -33.36
C GLY A 60 6.79 7.90 -33.07
N PRO A 61 6.70 8.87 -33.99
CA PRO A 61 5.95 10.10 -33.75
C PRO A 61 4.43 9.89 -33.85
N LYS A 62 3.69 10.41 -32.85
CA LYS A 62 2.24 10.55 -32.82
C LYS A 62 1.76 11.44 -33.98
N ARG A 63 0.89 10.89 -34.84
CA ARG A 63 0.15 11.65 -35.87
C ARG A 63 -0.75 12.69 -35.20
N ARG A 64 -0.57 13.96 -35.58
CA ARG A 64 -1.36 15.12 -35.15
C ARG A 64 -2.40 15.39 -36.23
N ASN A 65 -3.69 15.24 -35.90
CA ASN A 65 -4.78 15.62 -36.81
C ASN A 65 -4.91 17.14 -36.82
N THR A 66 -4.61 17.77 -37.96
CA THR A 66 -4.94 19.16 -38.24
C THR A 66 -6.15 19.23 -39.15
N VAL A 67 -7.21 19.85 -38.64
CA VAL A 67 -8.41 20.26 -39.38
C VAL A 67 -8.00 21.37 -40.36
N GLY A 68 -8.01 21.07 -41.65
CA GLY A 68 -7.77 22.04 -42.72
C GLY A 68 -9.07 22.65 -43.20
N MET A 69 -9.30 23.91 -42.85
CA MET A 69 -10.34 24.75 -43.46
C MET A 69 -9.83 25.40 -44.76
N ARG A 70 -10.70 25.33 -45.77
CA ARG A 70 -10.97 26.32 -46.84
C ARG A 70 -9.83 26.71 -47.79
N GLY A 71 -9.99 26.31 -49.05
CA GLY A 71 -9.38 26.92 -50.23
C GLY A 71 -10.42 27.07 -51.33
N PHE A 72 -10.85 28.31 -51.55
CA PHE A 72 -11.75 28.79 -52.60
C PHE A 72 -10.98 28.82 -53.94
N SER A 73 -11.55 28.28 -55.02
CA SER A 73 -11.05 28.50 -56.38
C SER A 73 -12.21 28.55 -57.37
N THR A 74 -12.32 29.68 -58.02
CA THR A 74 -13.25 30.02 -59.09
C THR A 74 -12.85 29.34 -60.40
N GLY A 75 -13.82 28.75 -61.10
CA GLY A 75 -13.62 28.15 -62.41
C GLY A 75 -14.87 28.30 -63.27
N LYS A 76 -14.90 29.32 -64.12
CA LYS A 76 -15.88 29.52 -65.19
C LYS A 76 -15.71 28.41 -66.23
N GLY A 77 -16.80 27.75 -66.61
CA GLY A 77 -16.84 26.85 -67.76
C GLY A 77 -18.27 26.68 -68.25
N ARG A 78 -18.64 27.46 -69.27
CA ARG A 78 -19.91 27.36 -69.99
C ARG A 78 -19.97 26.02 -70.74
N GLN A 79 -21.09 25.31 -70.70
CA GLN A 79 -21.61 24.66 -71.91
C GLN A 79 -23.11 24.34 -71.86
N ARG A 80 -23.77 24.95 -72.85
CA ARG A 80 -24.99 24.65 -73.61
C ARG A 80 -26.13 23.78 -73.05
N VAL A 81 -27.30 24.39 -73.25
CA VAL A 81 -28.68 23.89 -73.23
C VAL A 81 -28.91 22.68 -74.13
N SER A 82 -29.74 21.75 -73.65
CA SER A 82 -30.67 21.02 -74.50
C SER A 82 -31.97 20.78 -73.73
N ILE A 83 -33.02 21.44 -74.21
CA ILE A 83 -34.42 21.28 -73.80
C ILE A 83 -34.85 19.87 -74.22
N GLY A 84 -35.29 19.07 -73.25
CA GLY A 84 -35.87 17.75 -73.46
C GLY A 84 -37.05 17.57 -72.52
N ALA A 85 -38.24 17.97 -73.00
CA ALA A 85 -39.49 17.69 -72.32
C ALA A 85 -39.75 16.18 -72.28
N ARG A 86 -39.71 15.56 -71.09
CA ARG A 86 -40.37 14.27 -70.84
C ARG A 86 -40.90 14.18 -69.40
N ARG A 87 -42.22 14.28 -69.33
CA ARG A 87 -43.14 13.39 -68.60
C ARG A 87 -42.93 13.26 -67.09
N ALA A 88 -43.89 13.84 -66.35
CA ALA A 88 -44.14 13.53 -64.96
C ALA A 88 -44.46 12.02 -64.81
N GLU A 89 -43.57 11.29 -64.14
CA GLU A 89 -43.86 9.93 -63.68
C GLU A 89 -43.95 9.97 -62.15
N ASN A 90 -45.19 9.78 -61.68
CA ASN A 90 -45.59 9.69 -60.29
C ASN A 90 -45.01 8.40 -59.66
N PRO A 91 -44.08 8.44 -58.69
CA PRO A 91 -43.54 7.23 -58.10
C PRO A 91 -44.42 6.78 -56.92
N HIS A 92 -45.68 6.44 -57.21
CA HIS A 92 -46.56 5.83 -56.22
C HIS A 92 -46.64 4.32 -56.46
N ARG A 93 -45.56 3.57 -56.17
CA ARG A 93 -45.69 2.10 -56.10
C ARG A 93 -44.59 1.40 -55.29
N LYS A 94 -45.08 0.66 -54.29
CA LYS A 94 -44.51 -0.51 -53.62
C LYS A 94 -43.38 -0.28 -52.60
N MET A 95 -43.78 0.26 -51.44
CA MET A 95 -43.12 -0.03 -50.15
C MET A 95 -44.08 -0.77 -49.21
N SER A 96 -44.65 -1.88 -49.67
CA SER A 96 -45.46 -2.76 -48.82
C SER A 96 -44.88 -4.16 -48.88
N ASN A 97 -43.79 -4.40 -48.13
CA ASN A 97 -43.34 -5.75 -47.72
C ASN A 97 -42.14 -5.76 -46.74
N LEU A 98 -41.69 -4.62 -46.19
CA LEU A 98 -40.60 -4.63 -45.20
C LEU A 98 -41.08 -4.88 -43.76
N HIS A 99 -42.40 -4.78 -43.50
CA HIS A 99 -42.97 -4.92 -42.14
C HIS A 99 -43.21 -6.38 -41.71
N GLN A 100 -43.05 -7.37 -42.59
CA GLN A 100 -43.34 -8.78 -42.27
C GLN A 100 -42.14 -9.55 -41.67
N ARG A 101 -40.93 -9.00 -41.72
CA ARG A 101 -39.72 -9.65 -41.16
C ARG A 101 -39.43 -9.32 -39.69
N LEU A 102 -40.08 -8.31 -39.11
CA LEU A 102 -39.85 -7.88 -37.72
C LEU A 102 -40.81 -8.53 -36.71
N ARG A 103 -41.72 -9.43 -37.13
CA ARG A 103 -42.71 -10.07 -36.26
C ARG A 103 -42.32 -11.48 -35.77
N ARG A 104 -41.02 -11.80 -35.79
CA ARG A 104 -40.49 -13.04 -35.18
C ARG A 104 -39.63 -12.77 -33.94
N PHE A 105 -39.95 -11.74 -33.16
CA PHE A 105 -39.47 -11.68 -31.80
C PHE A 105 -40.21 -12.77 -31.01
N LYS A 106 -39.54 -13.89 -30.77
CA LYS A 106 -39.99 -14.92 -29.83
C LYS A 106 -40.21 -14.23 -28.48
N ALA A 107 -41.42 -14.33 -27.94
CA ALA A 107 -41.67 -13.93 -26.57
C ALA A 107 -40.94 -14.90 -25.64
N PHE A 108 -40.12 -14.37 -24.72
CA PHE A 108 -39.46 -15.15 -23.67
C PHE A 108 -40.51 -15.78 -22.76
N THR A 109 -40.36 -17.06 -22.44
CA THR A 109 -41.23 -17.69 -21.44
C THR A 109 -40.80 -17.24 -20.03
N LEU A 110 -41.76 -17.08 -19.12
CA LEU A 110 -41.45 -16.81 -17.70
C LEU A 110 -40.59 -17.93 -17.10
N VAL A 111 -40.76 -19.17 -17.57
CA VAL A 111 -39.99 -20.33 -17.14
C VAL A 111 -38.53 -20.24 -17.59
N GLU A 112 -38.24 -19.74 -18.80
CA GLU A 112 -36.86 -19.50 -19.26
C GLU A 112 -36.15 -18.47 -18.40
N LEU A 113 -36.83 -17.39 -18.00
CA LEU A 113 -36.21 -16.41 -17.12
C LEU A 113 -36.05 -16.96 -15.70
N LEU A 114 -37.00 -17.77 -15.22
CA LEU A 114 -36.99 -18.37 -13.89
C LEU A 114 -35.80 -19.30 -13.70
N ILE A 115 -35.53 -20.21 -14.64
CA ILE A 115 -34.38 -21.11 -14.51
C ILE A 115 -33.04 -20.36 -14.55
N VAL A 116 -32.95 -19.27 -15.31
CA VAL A 116 -31.72 -18.46 -15.41
C VAL A 116 -31.41 -17.78 -14.08
N ILE A 117 -32.39 -17.11 -13.46
CA ILE A 117 -32.15 -16.45 -12.17
C ILE A 117 -31.84 -17.46 -11.06
N VAL A 118 -32.42 -18.67 -11.12
CA VAL A 118 -32.11 -19.75 -10.18
C VAL A 118 -30.65 -20.17 -10.30
N ILE A 119 -30.16 -20.41 -11.52
CA ILE A 119 -28.75 -20.78 -11.72
C ILE A 119 -27.82 -19.64 -11.31
N LEU A 120 -28.14 -18.38 -11.63
CA LEU A 120 -27.36 -17.23 -11.21
C LEU A 120 -27.30 -17.08 -9.68
N ALA A 121 -28.40 -17.36 -8.97
CA ALA A 121 -28.45 -17.31 -7.51
C ALA A 121 -27.52 -18.37 -6.89
N VAL A 122 -27.53 -19.60 -7.42
CA VAL A 122 -26.66 -20.69 -6.94
C VAL A 122 -25.18 -20.35 -7.17
N LEU A 123 -24.83 -19.81 -8.34
CA LEU A 123 -23.46 -19.41 -8.63
C LEU A 123 -23.00 -18.25 -7.74
N ALA A 124 -23.83 -17.22 -7.56
CA ALA A 124 -23.52 -16.07 -6.72
C ALA A 124 -23.27 -16.47 -5.25
N ALA A 125 -24.07 -17.40 -4.72
CA ALA A 125 -23.94 -17.89 -3.34
C ALA A 125 -22.56 -18.49 -3.03
N ILE A 126 -21.93 -19.17 -4.00
CA ILE A 126 -20.61 -19.79 -3.83
C ILE A 126 -19.48 -18.78 -4.08
N VAL A 127 -19.65 -17.90 -5.07
CA VAL A 127 -18.58 -17.01 -5.53
C VAL A 127 -18.35 -15.83 -4.60
N ILE A 128 -19.40 -15.21 -4.05
CA ILE A 128 -19.30 -14.00 -3.21
C ILE A 128 -18.40 -14.21 -1.97
N PRO A 129 -18.61 -15.22 -1.10
CA PRO A 129 -17.76 -15.41 0.07
C PRO A 129 -16.31 -15.72 -0.31
N LYS A 130 -16.09 -16.54 -1.35
CA LYS A 130 -14.75 -16.87 -1.86
C LYS A 130 -14.00 -15.63 -2.34
N PHE A 131 -14.68 -14.72 -3.03
CA PHE A 131 -14.08 -13.48 -3.51
C PHE A 131 -13.73 -12.53 -2.36
N ALA A 132 -14.61 -12.41 -1.35
CA ALA A 132 -14.36 -11.61 -0.16
C ALA A 132 -13.10 -12.09 0.60
N ASP A 133 -12.96 -13.40 0.81
CA ASP A 133 -11.79 -13.98 1.48
C ASP A 133 -10.50 -13.75 0.67
N SER A 134 -10.55 -13.96 -0.64
CA SER A 134 -9.37 -13.74 -1.50
C SER A 134 -8.96 -12.26 -1.53
N SER A 135 -9.93 -11.35 -1.53
CA SER A 135 -9.68 -9.92 -1.46
C SER A 135 -9.04 -9.55 -0.13
N LEU A 136 -9.53 -10.09 0.99
CA LEU A 136 -8.95 -9.86 2.32
C LEU A 136 -7.50 -10.36 2.40
N ARG A 137 -7.22 -11.58 1.93
CA ARG A 137 -5.85 -12.14 1.90
C ARG A 137 -4.89 -11.30 1.07
N SER A 138 -5.37 -10.69 -0.03
CA SER A 138 -4.55 -9.78 -0.85
C SER A 138 -4.18 -8.49 -0.10
N LYS A 139 -5.13 -7.95 0.68
CA LYS A 139 -4.90 -6.79 1.56
C LYS A 139 -3.94 -7.13 2.69
N GLU A 140 -4.11 -8.28 3.34
CA GLU A 140 -3.21 -8.77 4.39
C GLU A 140 -1.77 -8.94 3.89
N SER A 141 -1.59 -9.50 2.69
CA SER A 141 -0.27 -9.65 2.07
C SER A 141 0.37 -8.27 1.82
N SER A 142 -0.41 -7.33 1.28
CA SER A 142 0.04 -5.95 1.06
C SER A 142 0.36 -5.24 2.38
N LEU A 143 -0.43 -5.46 3.43
CA LEU A 143 -0.19 -4.92 4.77
C LEU A 143 1.14 -5.44 5.34
N LYS A 144 1.40 -6.75 5.28
CA LYS A 144 2.67 -7.34 5.74
C LYS A 144 3.87 -6.77 4.98
N ALA A 145 3.74 -6.57 3.66
CA ALA A 145 4.77 -5.94 2.85
C ALA A 145 5.02 -4.48 3.25
N ASN A 146 3.96 -3.69 3.40
CA ASN A 146 4.04 -2.29 3.80
C ASN A 146 4.64 -2.15 5.21
N LEU A 147 4.20 -2.96 6.18
CA LEU A 147 4.77 -2.96 7.54
C LEU A 147 6.27 -3.27 7.53
N LYS A 148 6.70 -4.27 6.75
CA LYS A 148 8.12 -4.59 6.59
C LYS A 148 8.89 -3.44 5.96
N GLN A 149 8.33 -2.79 4.96
CA GLN A 149 8.95 -1.63 4.31
C GLN A 149 9.16 -0.47 5.29
N VAL A 150 8.14 -0.12 6.07
CA VAL A 150 8.23 0.98 7.06
C VAL A 150 9.19 0.60 8.19
N ARG A 151 9.14 -0.64 8.70
CA ARG A 151 10.08 -1.12 9.74
C ARG A 151 11.53 -1.04 9.30
N ASN A 152 11.82 -1.47 8.07
CA ASN A 152 13.17 -1.35 7.51
C ASN A 152 13.61 0.10 7.41
N ALA A 153 12.71 1.01 7.02
CA ALA A 153 13.01 2.44 6.97
C ALA A 153 13.28 3.04 8.36
N VAL A 154 12.54 2.61 9.39
CA VAL A 154 12.79 2.99 10.79
C VAL A 154 14.16 2.53 11.26
N GLU A 155 14.54 1.29 10.98
CA GLU A 155 15.86 0.76 11.37
C GLU A 155 17.00 1.45 10.60
N LEU A 156 16.80 1.79 9.32
CA LEU A 156 17.77 2.55 8.55
C LEU A 156 17.93 3.97 9.10
N PHE A 157 16.83 4.67 9.40
CA PHE A 157 16.85 5.97 10.05
C PHE A 157 17.64 5.93 11.38
N LYS A 158 17.41 4.88 12.17
CA LYS A 158 18.13 4.67 13.44
C LYS A 158 19.61 4.37 13.23
N THR A 159 19.96 3.61 12.20
CA THR A 159 21.35 3.29 11.87
C THR A 159 22.12 4.54 11.50
N ASP A 160 21.51 5.45 10.73
CA ASP A 160 22.16 6.66 10.26
C ASP A 160 22.22 7.75 11.34
N THR A 161 21.11 8.01 12.04
CA THR A 161 21.00 9.12 13.01
C THR A 161 21.27 8.72 14.46
N GLY A 162 21.35 7.42 14.74
CA GLY A 162 21.43 6.87 16.09
C GLY A 162 20.17 7.08 16.95
N ALA A 163 19.06 7.57 16.38
CA ALA A 163 17.79 7.81 17.06
C ALA A 163 16.64 7.20 16.25
N TYR A 164 15.56 6.78 16.90
CA TYR A 164 14.32 6.45 16.21
C TYR A 164 13.62 7.74 15.72
N PRO A 165 12.82 7.67 14.64
CA PRO A 165 11.96 8.78 14.22
C PRO A 165 11.07 9.29 15.36
N GLY A 166 10.87 10.61 15.45
CA GLY A 166 9.94 11.20 16.42
C GLY A 166 8.48 11.02 15.99
N ALA A 167 8.25 11.03 14.69
CA ALA A 167 6.98 10.72 14.05
C ALA A 167 7.22 9.87 12.80
N MET A 168 6.18 9.14 12.36
CA MET A 168 6.25 8.36 11.12
C MET A 168 6.51 9.26 9.90
N ALA A 169 6.06 10.53 9.95
CA ALA A 169 6.31 11.57 8.96
C ALA A 169 7.80 11.82 8.67
N ASP A 170 8.66 11.65 9.67
CA ASP A 170 10.10 11.92 9.55
C ASP A 170 10.80 10.95 8.58
N LEU A 171 10.21 9.79 8.32
CA LEU A 171 10.74 8.81 7.36
C LEU A 171 10.66 9.30 5.91
N ALA A 172 9.67 10.15 5.60
CA ALA A 172 9.48 10.76 4.29
C ALA A 172 10.00 12.20 4.21
N ALA A 173 10.61 12.70 5.27
CA ALA A 173 11.15 14.06 5.31
C ALA A 173 12.35 14.19 4.36
N THR A 174 12.40 15.31 3.63
CA THR A 174 13.54 15.65 2.75
C THR A 174 14.63 16.45 3.48
N ALA A 175 14.30 17.00 4.64
CA ALA A 175 15.23 17.68 5.54
C ALA A 175 15.38 16.89 6.83
N ALA A 176 16.54 17.00 7.47
CA ALA A 176 16.80 16.33 8.74
C ALA A 176 15.84 16.87 9.82
N PRO A 177 15.09 16.01 10.53
CA PRO A 177 14.31 16.43 11.69
C PRO A 177 15.24 16.84 12.84
N THR A 178 14.84 17.85 13.63
CA THR A 178 15.68 18.39 14.72
C THR A 178 15.94 17.39 15.84
N ALA A 179 14.97 16.51 16.12
CA ALA A 179 15.08 15.50 17.16
C ALA A 179 14.32 14.22 16.81
N GLY A 180 14.89 13.10 17.20
CA GLY A 180 14.25 11.78 17.24
C GLY A 180 14.02 11.32 18.68
N LYS A 181 13.84 10.02 18.84
CA LYS A 181 13.63 9.33 20.11
C LYS A 181 14.73 8.32 20.38
N ASP A 182 15.21 8.22 21.61
CA ASP A 182 16.01 7.06 22.02
C ASP A 182 15.12 5.87 22.42
N ALA A 183 15.73 4.75 22.80
CA ALA A 183 14.99 3.54 23.22
C ALA A 183 14.14 3.77 24.50
N ALA A 184 14.47 4.78 25.29
CA ALA A 184 13.75 5.19 26.49
C ALA A 184 12.66 6.25 26.21
N ALA A 185 12.38 6.56 24.93
CA ALA A 185 11.44 7.58 24.47
C ALA A 185 11.83 9.04 24.82
N ALA A 186 13.06 9.27 25.26
CA ALA A 186 13.59 10.62 25.44
C ALA A 186 13.95 11.24 24.09
N ALA A 187 13.89 12.57 24.01
CA ALA A 187 14.28 13.28 22.81
C ALA A 187 15.80 13.19 22.60
N LYS A 188 16.23 12.85 21.39
CA LYS A 188 17.63 12.81 20.99
C LYS A 188 17.84 13.72 19.78
N THR A 189 18.74 14.69 19.90
CA THR A 189 19.09 15.60 18.80
C THR A 189 19.72 14.83 17.65
N ILE A 190 19.30 15.15 16.43
CA ILE A 190 19.85 14.56 15.20
C ILE A 190 20.72 15.61 14.52
N ALA A 191 21.97 15.26 14.24
CA ALA A 191 22.84 16.13 13.46
C ALA A 191 22.43 16.09 11.98
N VAL A 192 22.32 17.26 11.34
CA VAL A 192 21.94 17.35 9.92
C VAL A 192 22.88 16.55 9.02
N GLY A 193 24.16 16.46 9.41
CA GLY A 193 25.19 15.71 8.70
C GLY A 193 25.04 14.18 8.77
N ASP A 194 24.24 13.64 9.68
CA ASP A 194 24.04 12.19 9.84
C ASP A 194 22.81 11.69 9.07
N PHE A 195 21.85 12.57 8.78
CA PHE A 195 20.65 12.23 8.05
C PHE A 195 20.95 11.92 6.57
N ARG A 196 20.39 10.81 6.06
CA ARG A 196 20.54 10.35 4.66
C ARG A 196 19.21 10.21 3.92
N GLY A 197 18.12 10.67 4.54
CA GLY A 197 16.77 10.52 4.01
C GLY A 197 16.50 11.34 2.75
N PRO A 198 15.30 11.19 2.15
CA PRO A 198 14.15 10.45 2.67
C PRO A 198 14.31 8.93 2.60
N TYR A 199 13.86 8.22 3.65
CA TYR A 199 13.92 6.75 3.74
C TYR A 199 12.70 6.07 3.11
N LEU A 200 11.63 6.85 2.88
CA LEU A 200 10.40 6.42 2.22
C LEU A 200 9.93 7.53 1.27
N SER A 201 9.48 7.19 0.07
CA SER A 201 8.91 8.18 -0.87
C SER A 201 7.56 8.72 -0.41
N SER A 202 6.77 7.89 0.26
CA SER A 202 5.51 8.24 0.91
C SER A 202 5.19 7.18 1.95
N ILE A 203 4.43 7.56 2.97
CA ILE A 203 4.00 6.64 4.02
C ILE A 203 2.77 5.88 3.50
N PRO A 204 2.84 4.55 3.34
CA PRO A 204 1.70 3.78 2.90
C PRO A 204 0.63 3.71 3.99
N ASN A 205 -0.63 3.74 3.58
CA ASN A 205 -1.75 3.44 4.47
C ASN A 205 -1.87 1.93 4.69
N ASP A 206 -2.56 1.57 5.77
CA ASP A 206 -2.98 0.22 6.07
C ASP A 206 -4.12 -0.19 5.09
N PRO A 207 -3.92 -1.18 4.21
CA PRO A 207 -4.91 -1.57 3.21
C PRO A 207 -6.12 -2.31 3.80
N VAL A 208 -6.06 -2.75 5.06
CA VAL A 208 -7.17 -3.44 5.74
C VAL A 208 -8.11 -2.43 6.39
N SER A 209 -7.57 -1.46 7.15
CA SER A 209 -8.36 -0.41 7.79
C SER A 209 -8.66 0.80 6.89
N GLY A 210 -7.81 1.06 5.89
CA GLY A 210 -7.84 2.26 5.07
C GLY A 210 -7.21 3.50 5.74
N THR A 211 -6.70 3.39 6.97
CA THR A 211 -6.12 4.50 7.75
C THR A 211 -4.59 4.41 7.82
N ALA A 212 -3.94 5.42 8.42
CA ALA A 212 -2.50 5.37 8.67
C ALA A 212 -2.15 4.26 9.69
N MET A 213 -0.98 3.64 9.50
CA MET A 213 -0.44 2.66 10.46
C MET A 213 -0.14 3.32 11.82
N THR A 214 -0.07 2.52 12.87
CA THR A 214 0.27 3.02 14.21
C THR A 214 1.78 2.97 14.43
N TYR A 215 2.34 4.03 15.02
CA TYR A 215 3.75 4.15 15.36
C TYR A 215 3.88 4.44 16.86
N SER A 216 4.70 3.66 17.56
CA SER A 216 4.92 3.86 18.99
C SER A 216 6.19 4.68 19.26
N THR A 217 6.03 5.69 20.10
CA THR A 217 7.12 6.46 20.72
C THR A 217 7.18 6.22 22.23
N THR A 218 6.57 5.15 22.72
CA THR A 218 6.55 4.82 24.15
C THR A 218 7.78 4.02 24.53
N SER A 219 8.37 4.32 25.69
CA SER A 219 9.54 3.60 26.21
C SER A 219 9.34 2.08 26.15
N GLY A 220 10.35 1.36 25.67
CA GLY A 220 10.29 -0.09 25.46
C GLY A 220 9.61 -0.55 24.16
N THR A 221 8.89 0.33 23.46
CA THR A 221 8.27 0.04 22.15
C THR A 221 8.56 1.11 21.09
N VAL A 222 9.52 2.00 21.35
CA VAL A 222 9.92 3.06 20.42
C VAL A 222 10.33 2.45 19.09
N GLY A 223 9.82 2.99 17.99
CA GLY A 223 10.13 2.49 16.65
C GLY A 223 9.21 1.37 16.17
N GLN A 224 8.36 0.81 17.03
CA GLN A 224 7.42 -0.22 16.61
C GLN A 224 6.31 0.38 15.76
N VAL A 225 6.22 -0.11 14.52
CA VAL A 225 5.11 0.16 13.59
C VAL A 225 4.17 -1.02 13.64
N LYS A 226 2.86 -0.79 13.79
CA LYS A 226 1.83 -1.83 13.82
C LYS A 226 0.66 -1.50 12.90
N SER A 227 -0.12 -2.52 12.56
CA SER A 227 -1.39 -2.33 11.87
C SER A 227 -2.33 -1.44 12.69
N SER A 228 -3.18 -0.69 11.99
CA SER A 228 -4.27 0.10 12.58
C SER A 228 -5.61 -0.63 12.52
N ALA A 229 -5.68 -1.73 11.76
CA ALA A 229 -6.87 -2.55 11.64
C ALA A 229 -7.27 -3.21 12.96
N THR A 230 -8.57 -3.30 13.18
CA THR A 230 -9.18 -4.03 14.29
C THR A 230 -9.56 -5.44 13.85
N GLY A 231 -9.65 -6.36 14.80
CA GLY A 231 -10.05 -7.75 14.54
C GLY A 231 -8.88 -8.70 14.25
N THR A 232 -9.23 -9.81 13.60
CA THR A 232 -8.34 -10.97 13.41
C THR A 232 -8.10 -11.18 11.93
N ALA A 233 -6.85 -11.47 11.59
CA ALA A 233 -6.45 -11.85 10.26
C ALA A 233 -6.89 -13.27 9.91
N THR A 234 -6.76 -13.61 8.64
CA THR A 234 -7.14 -14.91 8.08
C THR A 234 -6.29 -16.07 8.62
N ASP A 235 -5.15 -15.78 9.27
CA ASP A 235 -4.31 -16.76 9.97
C ASP A 235 -4.64 -16.93 11.47
N GLY A 236 -5.67 -16.23 11.98
CA GLY A 236 -6.11 -16.32 13.37
C GLY A 236 -5.38 -15.39 14.33
N THR A 237 -4.37 -14.65 13.86
CA THR A 237 -3.65 -13.65 14.69
C THR A 237 -4.36 -12.29 14.64
N THR A 238 -4.22 -11.49 15.70
CA THR A 238 -4.84 -10.16 15.73
C THR A 238 -4.00 -9.16 14.93
N TYR A 239 -4.65 -8.25 14.19
CA TYR A 239 -3.94 -7.22 13.43
C TYR A 239 -3.09 -6.31 14.33
N ALA A 240 -3.50 -6.08 15.58
CA ALA A 240 -2.73 -5.30 16.56
C ALA A 240 -1.39 -5.94 16.96
N SER A 241 -1.20 -7.24 16.66
CA SER A 241 0.08 -7.92 16.87
C SER A 241 1.04 -7.80 15.68
N TRP A 242 0.54 -7.34 14.52
CA TRP A 242 1.27 -7.34 13.26
C TRP A 242 2.19 -6.17 13.06
#